data_AF-A0A1J5IUE0-F1
#
_entry.id   AF-A0A1J5IUE0-F1
#
_cell.length_a   1.000
_cell.length_b   1.000
_cell.length_c   1.000
_cell.angle_alpha   90.00
_cell.angle_beta   90.00
_cell.angle_gamma   90.00
#
_symmetry.space_group_name_H-M   'P 1'
#
loop_
_entity.id
_entity.type
_entity.pdbx_description
1 polymer ?
#
loop_
_entity_poly.entity_id
_entity_poly.type
_entity_poly.pdbx_seq_one_letter_code
_entity_poly.pdbx_strand_id
1 'polypeptide(L)'
;MRWLMETENTSTIPLRITYVLVCLLLILPVIMMPLTTWLSGNPTLSEYVYASWLSSVAILLMVSVSFDTFLYGVRNRNEAINAALWIAIYAMFTVSALSETGNALLLALMFFIHTIRSGFRLFRKPNPDWWLWPAWCRDILSTLAILFWLSNF
;
A
#
# COMPACT_ATOMS: atom_id res chain seq x y z
N MET A 1 42.40 -20.28 11.70
CA MET A 1 41.38 -19.21 11.71
C MET A 1 40.50 -19.30 10.46
N ARG A 2 39.94 -20.49 10.19
CA ARG A 2 39.25 -20.85 8.93
C ARG A 2 38.04 -21.78 9.20
N TRP A 3 37.42 -21.61 10.38
CA TRP A 3 36.43 -22.55 10.96
C TRP A 3 35.19 -21.83 11.51
N LEU A 4 34.85 -20.65 11.00
CA LEU A 4 33.57 -19.97 11.30
C LEU A 4 32.83 -19.62 10.00
N MET A 5 32.91 -20.49 9.00
CA MET A 5 32.12 -20.42 7.77
C MET A 5 31.40 -21.76 7.61
N GLU A 6 30.26 -21.91 8.29
CA GLU A 6 29.24 -22.97 8.22
C GLU A 6 28.54 -22.94 9.60
N THR A 7 27.25 -22.70 9.80
CA THR A 7 26.06 -22.86 8.97
C THR A 7 24.96 -21.95 9.52
N GLU A 8 24.78 -20.74 8.98
CA GLU A 8 23.47 -20.10 9.09
C GLU A 8 22.67 -20.51 7.87
N ASN A 9 22.09 -21.71 7.97
CA ASN A 9 20.99 -22.14 7.12
C ASN A 9 19.75 -21.32 7.51
N THR A 10 19.82 -20.00 7.34
CA THR A 10 18.65 -19.14 7.44
C THR A 10 17.79 -19.51 6.25
N SER A 11 16.72 -20.25 6.50
CA SER A 11 15.60 -20.41 5.57
C SER A 11 14.99 -19.03 5.34
N THR A 12 15.70 -18.21 4.56
CA THR A 12 15.29 -16.87 4.20
C THR A 12 14.15 -17.04 3.23
N ILE A 13 12.93 -16.82 3.72
CA ILE A 13 11.78 -16.68 2.84
C ILE A 13 12.20 -15.64 1.79
N PRO A 14 12.13 -15.98 0.49
CA PRO A 14 12.63 -15.09 -0.53
C PRO A 14 11.82 -13.79 -0.48
N LEU A 15 12.52 -12.65 -0.52
CA LEU A 15 11.95 -11.29 -0.43
C LEU A 15 10.68 -11.11 -1.28
N ARG A 16 10.63 -11.77 -2.44
CA ARG A 16 9.49 -11.79 -3.35
C ARG A 16 8.21 -12.32 -2.69
N ILE A 17 8.31 -13.45 -2.00
CA ILE A 17 7.17 -14.08 -1.32
C ILE A 17 6.72 -13.19 -0.17
N THR A 18 7.65 -12.69 0.66
CA THR A 18 7.33 -11.79 1.77
C THR A 18 6.58 -10.55 1.27
N TYR A 19 7.05 -9.92 0.20
CA TYR A 19 6.38 -8.74 -0.37
C TYR A 19 4.96 -9.05 -0.88
N VAL A 20 4.79 -10.13 -1.64
CA VAL A 20 3.47 -10.53 -2.14
C VAL A 20 2.52 -10.84 -0.98
N LEU A 21 2.98 -11.55 0.05
CA LEU A 21 2.18 -11.82 1.25
C LEU A 21 1.79 -10.54 1.98
N VAL A 22 2.71 -9.59 2.17
CA VAL A 22 2.42 -8.29 2.78
C VAL A 22 1.35 -7.55 1.99
N CYS A 23 1.46 -7.49 0.65
CA CYS A 23 0.45 -6.87 -0.20
C CYS A 23 -0.92 -7.55 -0.07
N LEU A 24 -0.97 -8.89 -0.07
CA LEU A 24 -2.21 -9.66 0.05
C LEU A 24 -2.87 -9.51 1.43
N LEU A 25 -2.07 -9.56 2.50
CA LEU A 25 -2.59 -9.46 3.86
C LEU A 25 -3.09 -8.06 4.17
N LEU A 26 -2.39 -7.02 3.71
CA LEU A 26 -2.77 -5.63 3.98
C LEU A 26 -3.96 -5.16 3.14
N ILE A 27 -4.15 -5.70 1.92
CA ILE A 27 -5.31 -5.33 1.10
C ILE A 27 -6.61 -5.99 1.59
N LEU A 28 -6.50 -7.12 2.31
CA LEU A 28 -7.64 -7.88 2.79
C LEU A 28 -8.62 -7.05 3.64
N PRO A 29 -8.21 -6.33 4.71
CA PRO A 29 -9.14 -5.50 5.48
C PRO A 29 -9.76 -4.37 4.64
N VAL A 30 -9.01 -3.82 3.68
CA VAL A 30 -9.48 -2.73 2.81
C VAL A 30 -10.61 -3.17 1.87
N ILE A 31 -10.59 -4.43 1.39
CA ILE A 31 -11.63 -5.00 0.52
C ILE A 31 -12.75 -5.66 1.33
N MET A 32 -12.41 -6.41 2.38
CA MET A 32 -13.37 -7.21 3.14
C MET A 32 -14.36 -6.37 3.94
N MET A 33 -13.94 -5.25 4.54
CA MET A 33 -14.86 -4.40 5.30
C MET A 33 -15.96 -3.78 4.42
N PRO A 34 -15.67 -3.13 3.26
CA PRO A 34 -16.71 -2.68 2.35
C PRO A 34 -17.62 -3.82 1.89
N LEU A 35 -17.05 -4.97 1.51
CA LEU A 35 -17.82 -6.09 1.00
C LEU A 35 -18.77 -6.68 2.05
N THR A 36 -18.29 -6.91 3.27
CA THR A 36 -19.10 -7.45 4.37
C THR A 36 -20.21 -6.49 4.77
N THR A 37 -19.91 -5.19 4.83
CA THR A 37 -20.90 -4.14 5.12
C THR A 37 -21.97 -4.09 4.02
N TRP A 38 -21.57 -4.12 2.75
CA TRP A 38 -22.48 -4.12 1.61
C TRP A 38 -23.39 -5.35 1.60
N LEU A 39 -22.83 -6.55 1.80
CA LEU A 39 -23.59 -7.79 1.86
C LEU A 39 -24.55 -7.84 3.06
N SER A 40 -24.20 -7.19 4.17
CA SER A 40 -25.07 -7.14 5.36
C SER A 40 -26.30 -6.27 5.16
N GLY A 41 -26.24 -5.28 4.26
CA GLY A 41 -27.29 -4.27 4.06
C GLY A 41 -27.57 -3.40 5.29
N ASN A 42 -26.71 -3.42 6.32
CA ASN A 42 -26.93 -2.73 7.58
C ASN A 42 -26.13 -1.41 7.64
N PRO A 43 -26.78 -0.23 7.51
CA PRO A 43 -26.09 1.05 7.52
C PRO A 43 -25.46 1.40 8.88
N THR A 44 -25.95 0.83 9.99
CA THR A 44 -25.30 1.08 11.29
C THR A 44 -23.93 0.44 11.38
N LEU A 45 -23.73 -0.72 10.73
CA LEU A 45 -22.44 -1.41 10.72
C LEU A 45 -21.37 -0.58 10.01
N SER A 46 -21.73 0.16 8.94
CA SER A 46 -20.77 0.98 8.18
C SER A 46 -20.17 2.08 9.05
N GLU A 47 -21.00 2.77 9.83
CA GLU A 47 -20.57 3.84 10.74
C GLU A 47 -19.60 3.31 11.82
N TYR A 48 -19.91 2.15 12.42
CA TYR A 48 -19.06 1.56 13.47
C TYR A 48 -17.70 1.11 12.97
N VAL A 49 -17.63 0.54 11.76
CA VAL A 49 -16.37 0.01 11.22
C VAL A 49 -15.56 1.05 10.45
N TYR A 50 -16.14 2.21 10.11
CA TYR A 50 -15.52 3.23 9.26
C TYR A 50 -14.13 3.66 9.73
N ALA A 51 -13.98 4.02 11.01
CA ALA A 51 -12.71 4.49 11.55
C ALA A 51 -11.62 3.40 11.52
N SER A 52 -11.99 2.15 11.77
CA SER A 52 -11.07 1.00 11.72
C SER A 52 -10.68 0.66 10.28
N TRP A 53 -11.64 0.75 9.36
CA TRP A 53 -11.40 0.58 7.93
C TRP A 53 -10.46 1.66 7.40
N LEU A 54 -10.73 2.93 7.71
CA LEU A 54 -9.92 4.05 7.29
C LEU A 54 -8.48 3.96 7.82
N SER A 55 -8.31 3.52 9.07
CA SER A 55 -6.99 3.24 9.64
C SER A 55 -6.27 2.13 8.89
N SER A 56 -6.97 1.07 8.48
CA SER A 56 -6.41 0.00 7.67
C SER A 56 -5.96 0.48 6.29
N VAL A 57 -6.75 1.36 5.65
CA VAL A 57 -6.40 2.02 4.38
C VAL A 57 -5.13 2.86 4.53
N ALA A 58 -5.04 3.66 5.60
CA ALA A 58 -3.87 4.47 5.91
C ALA A 58 -2.61 3.62 6.16
N ILE A 59 -2.74 2.53 6.93
CA ILE A 59 -1.64 1.59 7.18
C ILE A 59 -1.18 0.94 5.87
N LEU A 60 -2.12 0.45 5.05
CA LEU A 60 -1.81 -0.12 3.75
C LEU A 60 -1.03 0.88 2.90
N LEU A 61 -1.47 2.14 2.82
CA LEU A 61 -0.81 3.18 2.04
C LEU A 61 0.62 3.43 2.50
N MET A 62 0.83 3.64 3.81
CA MET A 62 2.14 3.96 4.36
C MET A 62 3.12 2.80 4.26
N VAL A 63 2.66 1.57 4.50
CA VAL A 63 3.50 0.38 4.32
C VAL A 63 3.85 0.19 2.84
N SER A 64 2.87 0.36 1.95
CA SER A 64 3.06 0.25 0.50
C SER A 64 4.10 1.22 -0.04
N VAL A 65 3.97 2.51 0.30
CA VAL A 65 4.90 3.56 -0.13
C VAL A 65 6.31 3.28 0.42
N SER A 66 6.41 2.82 1.66
CA SER A 66 7.70 2.51 2.31
C SER A 66 8.39 1.31 1.66
N PHE A 67 7.67 0.20 1.48
CA PHE A 67 8.21 -1.01 0.85
C PHE A 67 8.58 -0.79 -0.62
N ASP A 68 7.76 -0.08 -1.38
CA ASP A 68 8.03 0.19 -2.79
C ASP A 68 9.22 1.14 -2.96
N THR A 69 9.41 2.07 -2.02
CA THR A 69 10.60 2.93 -1.96
C THR A 69 11.85 2.12 -1.61
N PHE A 70 11.74 1.16 -0.69
CA PHE A 70 12.84 0.24 -0.37
C PHE A 70 13.21 -0.63 -1.60
N LEU A 71 12.21 -1.20 -2.28
CA LEU A 71 12.40 -2.02 -3.48
C LEU A 71 12.88 -1.23 -4.70
N TYR A 72 12.63 0.07 -4.75
CA TYR A 72 13.20 0.93 -5.78
C TYR A 72 14.73 0.93 -5.78
N GLY A 73 15.33 0.77 -4.59
CA GLY A 73 16.78 0.75 -4.41
C GLY A 73 17.39 2.12 -4.63
N VAL A 74 17.76 2.80 -3.55
CA VAL A 74 18.40 4.12 -3.60
C VAL A 74 19.88 3.96 -3.93
N ARG A 75 20.35 4.57 -5.03
CA ARG A 75 21.75 4.48 -5.48
C ARG A 75 22.54 5.75 -5.28
N ASN A 76 21.88 6.90 -5.25
CA ASN A 76 22.53 8.21 -5.11
C ASN A 76 21.75 9.13 -4.16
N ARG A 77 22.38 10.24 -3.77
CA ARG A 77 21.80 11.22 -2.84
C ARG A 77 20.47 11.82 -3.34
N ASN A 78 20.35 12.08 -4.64
CA ASN A 78 19.16 12.68 -5.21
C ASN A 78 17.95 11.72 -5.14
N GLU A 79 18.18 10.43 -5.41
CA GLU A 79 17.19 9.37 -5.24
C GLU A 79 16.79 9.22 -3.77
N ALA A 80 17.74 9.34 -2.83
CA ALA A 80 17.47 9.28 -1.40
C ALA A 80 16.56 10.43 -0.95
N ILE A 81 16.86 11.65 -1.40
CA ILE A 81 16.04 12.84 -1.11
C ILE A 81 14.66 12.69 -1.72
N ASN A 82 14.56 12.24 -2.98
CA ASN A 82 13.27 12.03 -3.64
C ASN A 82 12.43 10.96 -2.93
N ALA A 83 13.06 9.85 -2.51
CA ALA A 83 12.43 8.81 -1.70
C ALA A 83 11.90 9.35 -0.37
N ALA A 84 12.72 10.11 0.36
CA ALA A 84 12.34 10.71 1.64
C ALA A 84 11.19 11.72 1.49
N LEU A 85 11.27 12.59 0.47
CA LEU A 85 10.20 13.54 0.15
C LEU A 85 8.90 12.80 -0.20
N TRP A 86 8.99 11.73 -0.99
CA TRP A 86 7.82 10.94 -1.35
C TRP A 86 7.14 10.32 -0.14
N ILE A 87 7.89 9.69 0.75
CA ILE A 87 7.36 9.12 1.99
C ILE A 87 6.76 10.23 2.88
N ALA A 88 7.45 11.37 3.02
CA ALA A 88 7.00 12.48 3.85
C ALA A 88 5.69 13.08 3.33
N ILE A 89 5.55 13.26 2.01
CA ILE A 89 4.31 13.73 1.39
C ILE A 89 3.15 12.79 1.72
N TYR A 90 3.32 11.48 1.52
CA TYR A 90 2.27 10.51 1.82
C TYR A 90 1.94 10.45 3.31
N ALA A 91 2.95 10.56 4.18
CA ALA A 91 2.73 10.62 5.63
C ALA A 91 1.89 11.85 6.02
N MET A 92 2.23 13.04 5.51
CA MET A 92 1.49 14.27 5.78
C MET A 92 0.03 14.15 5.32
N PHE A 93 -0.21 13.73 4.07
CA PHE A 93 -1.56 13.57 3.55
C PHE A 93 -2.35 12.46 4.26
N THR A 94 -1.68 11.40 4.71
CA THR A 94 -2.32 10.33 5.50
C THR A 94 -2.76 10.85 6.87
N VAL A 95 -1.89 11.62 7.56
CA VAL A 95 -2.25 12.25 8.84
C VAL A 95 -3.40 13.22 8.66
N SER A 96 -3.35 14.07 7.63
CA SER A 96 -4.46 14.99 7.31
C SER A 96 -5.77 14.27 7.00
N ALA A 97 -5.72 13.15 6.27
CA ALA A 97 -6.90 12.34 5.96
C ALA A 97 -7.54 11.74 7.23
N LEU A 98 -6.72 11.44 8.25
CA LEU A 98 -7.19 10.88 9.52
C LEU A 98 -7.65 11.95 10.54
N SER A 99 -7.21 13.20 10.41
CA SER A 99 -7.49 14.25 11.40
C SER A 99 -8.84 14.96 11.23
N GLU A 100 -9.28 15.19 9.99
CA GLU A 100 -10.56 15.83 9.68
C GLU A 100 -11.53 14.81 9.10
N THR A 101 -12.58 14.48 9.86
CA THR A 101 -13.76 13.65 9.49
C THR A 101 -13.50 12.34 8.72
N GLY A 102 -12.25 11.88 8.68
CA GLY A 102 -11.87 10.70 7.92
C GLY A 102 -12.07 10.89 6.41
N ASN A 103 -11.27 11.75 5.77
CA ASN A 103 -11.39 12.01 4.33
C ASN A 103 -10.82 10.84 3.50
N ALA A 104 -11.59 9.76 3.35
CA ALA A 104 -11.18 8.59 2.57
C ALA A 104 -10.90 8.94 1.09
N LEU A 105 -11.54 9.97 0.55
CA LEU A 105 -11.29 10.44 -0.82
C LEU A 105 -9.84 10.88 -1.00
N LEU A 106 -9.26 11.56 0.00
CA LEU A 106 -7.85 11.95 -0.04
C LEU A 106 -6.93 10.74 -0.11
N LEU A 107 -7.22 9.68 0.66
CA LEU A 107 -6.46 8.42 0.58
C LEU A 107 -6.63 7.72 -0.77
N ALA A 108 -7.83 7.73 -1.35
CA ALA A 108 -8.05 7.22 -2.71
C ALA A 108 -7.21 7.96 -3.75
N LEU A 109 -7.15 9.30 -3.67
CA LEU A 109 -6.30 10.11 -4.54
C LEU A 109 -4.81 9.78 -4.36
N MET A 110 -4.36 9.56 -3.11
CA MET A 110 -2.98 9.15 -2.86
C MET A 110 -2.67 7.77 -3.48
N PHE A 111 -3.54 6.77 -3.31
CA PHE A 111 -3.38 5.47 -3.98
C PHE A 111 -3.40 5.59 -5.51
N PHE A 112 -4.25 6.46 -6.06
CA PHE A 112 -4.31 6.70 -7.50
C PHE A 112 -3.02 7.34 -8.04
N ILE A 113 -2.48 8.34 -7.36
CA ILE A 113 -1.19 8.95 -7.72
C ILE A 113 -0.07 7.91 -7.62
N HIS A 114 -0.09 7.07 -6.58
CA HIS A 114 0.88 6.00 -6.39
C HIS A 114 0.82 4.97 -7.53
N THR A 115 -0.40 4.60 -7.93
CA THR A 115 -0.70 3.72 -9.06
C THR A 115 -0.15 4.29 -10.36
N ILE A 116 -0.35 5.58 -10.64
CA ILE A 116 0.15 6.20 -11.88
C ILE A 116 1.67 6.07 -11.95
N ARG A 117 2.36 6.30 -10.83
CA ARG A 117 3.82 6.18 -10.76
C ARG A 117 4.29 4.75 -11.00
N SER A 118 3.67 3.76 -10.37
CA SER A 118 4.03 2.34 -10.56
C SER A 118 3.68 1.86 -11.97
N GLY A 119 2.48 2.20 -12.47
CA GLY A 119 1.98 1.88 -13.80
C GLY A 119 2.83 2.51 -14.91
N PHE A 120 3.20 3.78 -14.79
CA PHE A 120 4.06 4.44 -15.77
C PHE A 120 5.39 3.71 -15.93
N ARG A 121 6.01 3.29 -14.82
CA ARG A 121 7.25 2.51 -14.86
C ARG A 121 7.06 1.10 -15.40
N LEU A 122 5.94 0.47 -15.06
CA LEU A 122 5.57 -0.87 -15.50
C LEU A 122 5.43 -0.93 -17.03
N PHE A 123 4.68 0.01 -17.61
CA PHE A 123 4.37 -0.01 -19.05
C PHE A 123 5.44 0.63 -19.94
N ARG A 124 6.32 1.47 -19.39
CA ARG A 124 7.40 2.11 -20.17
C ARG A 124 8.63 1.23 -20.36
N LYS A 125 8.89 0.29 -19.45
CA LYS A 125 10.09 -0.55 -19.49
C LYS A 125 9.78 -1.88 -20.18
N PRO A 126 10.64 -2.37 -21.12
CA PRO A 126 10.44 -3.68 -21.75
C PRO A 126 10.60 -4.85 -20.75
N ASN A 127 11.46 -4.68 -19.75
CA ASN A 127 11.65 -5.63 -18.65
C ASN A 127 11.40 -4.90 -17.32
N PRO A 128 10.14 -4.75 -16.89
CA PRO A 128 9.82 -4.06 -15.66
C PRO A 128 10.28 -4.86 -14.43
N ASP A 129 10.55 -4.15 -13.34
CA ASP A 129 10.89 -4.76 -12.05
C ASP A 129 9.70 -5.62 -11.58
N TRP A 130 9.96 -6.86 -11.14
CA TRP A 130 8.91 -7.88 -10.86
C TRP A 130 7.83 -7.42 -9.87
N TRP A 131 8.16 -6.50 -8.97
CA TRP A 131 7.27 -6.00 -7.92
C TRP A 131 6.30 -4.90 -8.40
N LEU A 132 6.51 -4.34 -9.60
CA LEU A 132 5.65 -3.27 -10.13
C LEU A 132 4.23 -3.74 -10.42
N TRP A 133 4.05 -4.98 -10.87
CA TRP A 133 2.73 -5.58 -11.09
C TRP A 133 1.91 -5.68 -9.79
N PRO A 134 2.40 -6.35 -8.74
CA PRO A 134 1.67 -6.42 -7.48
C PRO A 134 1.44 -5.05 -6.84
N ALA A 135 2.39 -4.11 -6.92
CA ALA A 135 2.20 -2.73 -6.47
C ALA A 135 1.03 -2.04 -7.19
N TRP A 136 1.06 -2.07 -8.52
CA TRP A 136 0.03 -1.46 -9.37
C TRP A 136 -1.35 -2.06 -9.12
N CYS A 137 -1.46 -3.40 -9.07
CA CYS A 137 -2.72 -4.07 -8.78
C CYS A 137 -3.26 -3.70 -7.39
N ARG A 138 -2.41 -3.74 -6.36
CA ARG A 138 -2.77 -3.39 -4.97
C ARG A 138 -3.34 -1.98 -4.90
N ASP A 139 -2.66 -1.02 -5.52
CA ASP A 139 -3.03 0.39 -5.41
C ASP A 139 -4.32 0.70 -6.19
N ILE A 140 -4.53 0.09 -7.38
CA ILE A 140 -5.79 0.20 -8.11
C ILE A 140 -6.93 -0.39 -7.31
N LEU A 141 -6.78 -1.63 -6.82
CA LEU A 141 -7.82 -2.31 -6.08
C LEU A 141 -8.18 -1.53 -4.81
N SER A 142 -7.19 -0.95 -4.14
CA SER A 142 -7.41 -0.10 -2.96
C SER A 142 -8.17 1.19 -3.34
N THR A 143 -7.76 1.85 -4.42
CA THR A 143 -8.47 3.03 -4.94
C THR A 143 -9.93 2.72 -5.23
N LEU A 144 -10.19 1.63 -5.95
CA LEU A 144 -11.55 1.21 -6.30
C LEU A 144 -12.37 0.82 -5.07
N ALA A 145 -11.78 0.12 -4.10
CA ALA A 145 -12.45 -0.24 -2.86
C ALA A 145 -12.86 0.99 -2.03
N ILE A 146 -12.01 2.01 -1.98
CA ILE A 146 -12.33 3.27 -1.29
C ILE A 146 -13.45 4.02 -2.00
N LEU A 147 -13.39 4.14 -3.33
CA LEU A 147 -14.44 4.79 -4.11
C LEU A 147 -15.77 4.02 -4.04
N PHE A 148 -15.71 2.70 -4.00
CA PHE A 148 -16.87 1.85 -3.76
C PHE A 148 -17.48 2.14 -2.38
N TRP A 149 -16.67 2.25 -1.32
CA TRP A 149 -17.17 2.62 -0.01
C TRP A 149 -17.88 3.98 -0.05
N LEU A 150 -17.20 5.01 -0.57
CA LEU A 150 -17.71 6.39 -0.65
C LEU A 150 -18.97 6.56 -1.51
N SER A 151 -19.28 5.61 -2.39
CA SER A 151 -20.47 5.66 -3.24
C SER A 151 -21.66 4.91 -2.67
N ASN A 152 -21.45 4.05 -1.67
CA ASN A 152 -22.49 3.17 -1.12
C ASN A 152 -22.81 3.44 0.36
N PHE A 153 -21.94 4.17 1.08
CA PHE A 153 -22.06 4.49 2.50
C PHE A 153 -21.71 5.95 2.74
#